data_AF-R8BDM6-F1
#
_entry.id   AF-R8BDM6-F1
#
_cell.length_a   1.000
_cell.length_b   1.000
_cell.length_c   1.000
_cell.angle_alpha   90.00
_cell.angle_beta   90.00
_cell.angle_gamma   90.00
#
_symmetry.space_group_name_H-M   'P 1'
#
loop_
_entity.id
_entity.type
_entity.pdbx_description
1 polymer ?
#
loop_
_entity_poly.entity_id
_entity_poly.type
_entity_poly.pdbx_seq_one_letter_code
_entity_poly.pdbx_strand_id
1 'polypeptide(L)'
;MYPFACSKVYDIREYTDNTKWGPFMDDDTDRVDWEKVEAIMIVLRANIQNKGLDNFPIFTNFWNTPFPGTWPNSYIPMPLNREITPLETGDPYDVSGTWLRVVCFLDYNDFFNYNFPGSDHLPSSVPRHALDVGEATRLILMKIHVTKIEAPGPEDGQELPVVHFEGFSRSLDGSWDENANSDLRGEVNIYGSCRLTREGEVRWTTWSIFSGQERWRSESVQLGGLRSSKVVGNWFDKDYDPSGPCGPTAFWKISDREPKSDDQQVLLNDFLPIVDGYEEDFDGEEEDEDEYLPQYLDLDWFMVGDDI
;
A
#
# COMPACT_ATOMS: atom_id res chain seq x y z
N MET A 1 23.02 5.26 1.12
CA MET A 1 21.86 5.76 0.34
C MET A 1 20.61 5.74 1.20
N TYR A 2 20.27 4.60 1.83
CA TYR A 2 19.12 4.47 2.73
C TYR A 2 18.93 5.60 3.76
N PRO A 3 19.93 6.03 4.54
CA PRO A 3 19.71 7.11 5.51
C PRO A 3 19.32 8.47 4.89
N PHE A 4 19.75 8.74 3.66
CA PHE A 4 19.34 9.96 2.91
C PHE A 4 17.96 9.78 2.27
N ALA A 5 17.59 8.56 1.88
CA ALA A 5 16.22 8.28 1.45
C ALA A 5 15.24 8.46 2.63
N CYS A 6 15.62 7.99 3.83
CA CYS A 6 14.85 8.20 5.06
C CYS A 6 14.66 9.70 5.34
N SER A 7 15.70 10.53 5.18
CA SER A 7 15.58 11.96 5.39
C SER A 7 14.60 12.62 4.41
N LYS A 8 14.62 12.21 3.13
CA LYS A 8 13.65 12.68 2.12
C LYS A 8 12.22 12.20 2.42
N VAL A 9 12.04 10.99 2.95
CA VAL A 9 10.72 10.40 3.23
C VAL A 9 10.09 10.94 4.52
N TYR A 10 10.84 11.06 5.61
CA TYR A 10 10.31 11.39 6.93
C TYR A 10 10.45 12.86 7.34
N ASP A 11 11.04 13.71 6.49
CA ASP A 11 11.03 15.16 6.72
C ASP A 11 9.65 15.74 6.41
N ILE A 12 8.95 16.20 7.45
CA ILE A 12 7.58 16.72 7.36
C ILE A 12 7.50 17.97 6.47
N ARG A 13 8.62 18.67 6.25
CA ARG A 13 8.70 19.84 5.35
C ARG A 13 8.42 19.48 3.88
N GLU A 14 8.52 18.20 3.52
CA GLU A 14 8.22 17.68 2.18
C GLU A 14 6.72 17.43 1.95
N TYR A 15 5.88 17.61 2.97
CA TYR A 15 4.44 17.35 2.95
C TYR A 15 3.68 18.67 2.98
N THR A 16 3.31 19.17 1.81
CA THR A 16 2.64 20.46 1.63
C THR A 16 1.32 20.27 0.88
N ASP A 17 0.50 21.32 0.87
CA ASP A 17 -0.73 21.36 0.07
C ASP A 17 -0.46 21.26 -1.43
N ASN A 18 0.72 21.67 -1.91
CA ASN A 18 1.09 21.54 -3.32
C ASN A 18 1.57 20.12 -3.64
N THR A 19 2.36 19.50 -2.75
CA THR A 19 2.76 18.08 -2.92
C THR A 19 1.61 17.13 -2.65
N LYS A 20 0.44 17.64 -2.24
CA LYS A 20 -0.75 16.88 -1.85
C LYS A 20 -0.43 15.83 -0.77
N TRP A 21 0.65 16.03 -0.01
CA TRP A 21 1.18 15.06 0.97
C TRP A 21 1.58 13.70 0.37
N GLY A 22 1.81 13.66 -0.95
CA GLY A 22 2.26 12.49 -1.68
C GLY A 22 3.58 12.75 -2.41
N PRO A 23 3.99 11.84 -3.31
CA PRO A 23 5.21 11.98 -4.09
C PRO A 23 5.00 12.89 -5.32
N PHE A 24 4.49 14.10 -5.10
CA PHE A 24 4.23 15.09 -6.15
C PHE A 24 5.08 16.35 -5.94
N MET A 25 5.36 17.07 -7.01
CA MET A 25 6.17 18.28 -7.01
C MET A 25 5.50 19.41 -6.20
N ASP A 26 6.30 20.18 -5.45
CA ASP A 26 5.85 21.38 -4.71
C ASP A 26 5.72 22.61 -5.64
N ASP A 27 5.06 22.43 -6.79
CA ASP A 27 4.93 23.45 -7.84
C ASP A 27 3.50 23.57 -8.43
N ASP A 28 2.52 22.92 -7.80
CA ASP A 28 1.09 22.88 -8.17
C ASP A 28 0.80 22.22 -9.53
N THR A 29 1.80 21.60 -10.17
CA THR A 29 1.61 20.91 -11.46
C THR A 29 0.98 19.52 -11.32
N ASP A 30 0.96 18.97 -10.10
CA ASP A 30 0.65 17.55 -9.81
C ASP A 30 1.59 16.55 -10.51
N ARG A 31 2.73 17.02 -11.03
CA ARG A 31 3.77 16.14 -11.56
C ARG A 31 4.33 15.26 -10.47
N VAL A 32 4.68 14.04 -10.83
CA VAL A 32 5.35 13.10 -9.93
C VAL A 32 6.77 13.59 -9.62
N ASP A 33 7.11 13.64 -8.33
CA ASP A 33 8.49 13.77 -7.87
C ASP A 33 9.14 12.38 -7.88
N TRP A 34 9.82 12.06 -8.98
CA TRP A 34 10.50 10.77 -9.14
C TRP A 34 11.66 10.57 -8.16
N GLU A 35 12.27 11.63 -7.63
CA GLU A 35 13.29 11.53 -6.58
C GLU A 35 12.65 11.08 -5.26
N LYS A 36 11.48 11.64 -4.91
CA LYS A 36 10.69 11.18 -3.77
C LYS A 36 10.21 9.74 -3.95
N VAL A 37 9.73 9.36 -5.14
CA VAL A 37 9.35 7.97 -5.45
C VAL A 37 10.53 7.01 -5.26
N GLU A 38 11.71 7.35 -5.78
CA GLU A 38 12.93 6.54 -5.61
C GLU A 38 13.29 6.41 -4.12
N ALA A 39 13.25 7.51 -3.36
CA ALA A 39 13.51 7.49 -1.92
C ALA A 39 12.53 6.56 -1.17
N ILE A 40 11.23 6.64 -1.49
CA ILE A 40 10.20 5.73 -0.92
C ILE A 40 10.54 4.28 -1.23
N MET A 41 10.88 3.96 -2.48
CA MET A 41 11.23 2.59 -2.88
C MET A 41 12.48 2.08 -2.15
N ILE A 42 13.50 2.92 -1.96
CA ILE A 42 14.71 2.58 -1.20
C ILE A 42 14.38 2.27 0.27
N VAL A 43 13.56 3.11 0.91
CA VAL A 43 13.18 2.92 2.33
C VAL A 43 12.38 1.63 2.49
N LEU A 44 11.36 1.40 1.65
CA LEU A 44 10.55 0.18 1.69
C LEU A 44 11.41 -1.06 1.43
N ARG A 45 12.31 -1.00 0.43
CA ARG A 45 13.19 -2.12 0.08
C ARG A 45 14.10 -2.49 1.24
N ALA A 46 14.77 -1.52 1.85
CA ALA A 46 15.66 -1.78 2.98
C ALA A 46 14.90 -2.43 4.15
N ASN A 47 13.69 -1.96 4.44
CA ASN A 47 12.84 -2.52 5.48
C ASN A 47 12.36 -3.95 5.16
N ILE A 48 12.00 -4.24 3.89
CA ILE A 48 11.67 -5.59 3.43
C ILE A 48 12.85 -6.54 3.64
N GLN A 49 14.07 -6.13 3.29
CA GLN A 49 15.27 -6.94 3.44
C GLN A 49 15.68 -7.13 4.91
N ASN A 50 15.64 -6.07 5.71
CA ASN A 50 16.02 -6.12 7.12
C ASN A 50 15.10 -7.06 7.92
N LYS A 51 13.83 -7.19 7.52
CA LYS A 51 12.87 -8.13 8.11
C LYS A 51 12.89 -9.51 7.47
N GLY A 52 13.80 -9.78 6.53
CA GLY A 52 13.87 -11.05 5.80
C GLY A 52 12.62 -11.35 4.96
N LEU A 53 11.80 -10.35 4.67
CA LEU A 53 10.55 -10.52 3.92
C LEU A 53 10.81 -10.88 2.45
N ASP A 54 11.99 -10.56 1.94
CA ASP A 54 12.42 -10.93 0.58
C ASP A 54 12.63 -12.43 0.39
N ASN A 55 12.72 -13.22 1.46
CA ASN A 55 12.70 -14.68 1.41
C ASN A 55 11.32 -15.24 1.02
N PHE A 56 10.25 -14.45 1.13
CA PHE A 56 8.93 -14.91 0.74
C PHE A 56 8.69 -14.70 -0.77
N PRO A 57 8.10 -15.69 -1.47
CA PRO A 57 7.81 -15.60 -2.91
C PRO A 57 7.05 -14.32 -3.31
N ILE A 58 6.13 -13.85 -2.46
CA ILE A 58 5.34 -12.64 -2.67
C ILE A 58 6.16 -11.36 -2.77
N PHE A 59 7.27 -11.26 -2.06
CA PHE A 59 8.18 -10.12 -2.22
C PHE A 59 9.17 -10.38 -3.35
N THR A 60 9.56 -11.64 -3.58
CA THR A 60 10.46 -11.97 -4.69
C THR A 60 9.87 -11.60 -6.05
N ASN A 61 8.61 -11.94 -6.31
CA ASN A 61 7.99 -11.72 -7.62
C ASN A 61 7.78 -10.24 -7.95
N PHE A 62 7.56 -9.38 -6.94
CA PHE A 62 7.22 -7.97 -7.13
C PHE A 62 8.35 -6.98 -6.84
N TRP A 63 9.30 -7.36 -5.97
CA TRP A 63 10.42 -6.52 -5.55
C TRP A 63 11.79 -7.03 -6.00
N ASN A 64 12.01 -8.35 -6.13
CA ASN A 64 13.31 -8.90 -6.56
C ASN A 64 13.41 -9.05 -8.09
N THR A 65 12.28 -9.14 -8.78
CA THR A 65 12.27 -9.20 -10.25
C THR A 65 12.36 -7.78 -10.81
N PRO A 66 13.31 -7.48 -11.71
CA PRO A 66 13.40 -6.17 -12.36
C PRO A 66 12.31 -6.04 -13.43
N PHE A 67 11.71 -4.86 -13.54
CA PHE A 67 10.67 -4.49 -14.51
C PHE A 67 9.23 -5.05 -14.39
N PRO A 68 8.82 -5.95 -13.48
CA PRO A 68 7.41 -6.29 -13.35
C PRO A 68 6.62 -5.06 -12.91
N GLY A 69 5.47 -4.82 -13.51
CA GLY A 69 4.67 -3.64 -13.18
C GLY A 69 5.18 -2.33 -13.79
N THR A 70 6.09 -2.34 -14.78
CA THR A 70 6.70 -1.11 -15.33
C THR A 70 6.17 -0.65 -16.69
N TRP A 71 5.11 -1.28 -17.21
CA TRP A 71 4.45 -0.85 -18.45
C TRP A 71 2.92 -1.04 -18.37
N PRO A 72 2.13 -0.35 -19.21
CA PRO A 72 0.69 -0.45 -19.13
C PRO A 72 0.19 -1.87 -19.45
N ASN A 73 -0.80 -2.35 -18.70
CA ASN A 73 -1.35 -3.70 -18.79
C ASN A 73 -0.34 -4.81 -18.47
N SER A 74 0.67 -4.52 -17.66
CA SER A 74 1.64 -5.52 -17.22
C SER A 74 1.12 -6.45 -16.12
N TYR A 75 0.03 -6.11 -15.44
CA TYR A 75 -0.62 -7.03 -14.51
C TYR A 75 -1.26 -8.16 -15.31
N ILE A 76 -0.94 -9.40 -14.96
CA ILE A 76 -1.52 -10.59 -15.57
C ILE A 76 -2.63 -11.06 -14.64
N PRO A 77 -3.91 -10.87 -15.01
CA PRO A 77 -5.00 -11.29 -14.17
C PRO A 77 -5.08 -12.81 -14.12
N MET A 78 -5.42 -13.35 -12.95
CA MET A 78 -5.71 -14.78 -12.81
C MET A 78 -6.98 -15.13 -13.59
N PRO A 79 -7.14 -16.38 -14.07
CA PRO A 79 -8.39 -16.83 -14.63
C PRO A 79 -9.52 -16.53 -13.65
N LEU A 80 -10.42 -15.63 -14.06
CA LEU A 80 -11.53 -15.19 -13.23
C LEU A 80 -12.51 -16.35 -13.11
N ASN A 81 -12.52 -17.02 -11.96
CA ASN A 81 -13.60 -17.94 -11.59
C ASN A 81 -14.85 -17.18 -11.07
N ARG A 82 -15.09 -15.98 -11.61
CA ARG A 82 -16.18 -15.08 -11.21
C ARG A 82 -16.69 -14.25 -12.38
N GLU A 83 -17.91 -13.77 -12.26
CA GLU A 83 -18.52 -12.86 -13.23
C GLU A 83 -17.97 -11.43 -13.03
N ILE A 84 -17.45 -10.83 -14.10
CA ILE A 84 -17.04 -9.42 -14.07
C ILE A 84 -18.30 -8.56 -14.09
N THR A 85 -18.44 -7.66 -13.12
CA THR A 85 -19.58 -6.76 -13.08
C THR A 85 -19.52 -5.72 -14.23
N PRO A 86 -20.66 -5.17 -14.66
CA PRO A 86 -20.66 -4.08 -15.65
C PRO A 86 -19.84 -2.86 -15.22
N LEU A 87 -19.76 -2.61 -13.91
CA LEU A 87 -18.99 -1.50 -13.35
C LEU A 87 -17.49 -1.74 -13.47
N GLU A 88 -17.02 -2.95 -13.14
CA GLU A 88 -15.62 -3.35 -13.30
C GLU A 88 -15.17 -3.32 -14.77
N THR A 89 -16.07 -3.66 -15.69
CA THR A 89 -15.78 -3.55 -17.14
C THR A 89 -15.50 -2.09 -17.56
N GLY A 90 -16.08 -1.13 -16.84
CA GLY A 90 -15.86 0.30 -17.06
C GLY A 90 -14.61 0.87 -16.40
N ASP A 91 -13.90 0.08 -15.58
CA ASP A 91 -12.72 0.53 -14.84
C ASP A 91 -11.44 0.46 -15.71
N PRO A 92 -10.83 1.61 -16.05
CA PRO A 92 -9.56 1.62 -16.79
C PRO A 92 -8.34 1.28 -15.92
N TYR A 93 -8.43 1.38 -14.59
CA TYR A 93 -7.30 1.24 -13.67
C TYR A 93 -7.11 -0.16 -13.11
N ASP A 94 -8.14 -1.01 -13.17
CA ASP A 94 -8.15 -2.39 -12.66
C ASP A 94 -8.03 -2.47 -11.12
N VAL A 95 -8.90 -1.72 -10.43
CA VAL A 95 -8.88 -1.54 -8.97
C VAL A 95 -9.33 -2.78 -8.22
N SER A 96 -10.41 -3.43 -8.67
CA SER A 96 -11.03 -4.54 -7.93
C SER A 96 -10.08 -5.72 -7.75
N GLY A 97 -9.96 -6.22 -6.53
CA GLY A 97 -9.19 -7.44 -6.19
C GLY A 97 -8.57 -7.39 -4.80
N THR A 98 -7.65 -8.32 -4.58
CA THR A 98 -6.84 -8.40 -3.36
C THR A 98 -5.48 -7.78 -3.60
N TRP A 99 -5.06 -6.90 -2.70
CA TRP A 99 -3.81 -6.16 -2.74
C TRP A 99 -3.01 -6.42 -1.46
N LEU A 100 -1.70 -6.59 -1.59
CA LEU A 100 -0.80 -6.56 -0.45
C LEU A 100 -0.17 -5.18 -0.34
N ARG A 101 -0.33 -4.55 0.82
CA ARG A 101 0.23 -3.24 1.18
C ARG A 101 1.32 -3.39 2.22
N VAL A 102 2.38 -2.62 2.04
CA VAL A 102 3.45 -2.40 2.99
C VAL A 102 3.40 -0.95 3.44
N VAL A 103 3.54 -0.72 4.73
CA VAL A 103 3.81 0.59 5.31
C VAL A 103 5.03 0.50 6.20
N CYS A 104 5.89 1.50 6.16
CA CYS A 104 6.93 1.69 7.18
C CYS A 104 6.65 2.97 7.98
N PHE A 105 7.08 3.00 9.23
CA PHE A 105 6.90 4.13 10.11
C PHE A 105 7.98 4.20 11.18
N LEU A 106 8.23 5.42 11.64
CA LEU A 106 9.10 5.68 12.78
C LEU A 106 8.31 5.60 14.09
N ASP A 107 8.99 5.29 15.19
CA ASP A 107 8.45 5.61 16.51
C ASP A 107 8.12 7.11 16.57
N TYR A 108 7.02 7.45 17.23
CA TYR A 108 6.58 8.84 17.28
C TYR A 108 7.62 9.76 17.93
N ASN A 109 8.37 9.29 18.93
CA ASN A 109 9.40 10.12 19.54
C ASN A 109 10.55 10.41 18.58
N ASP A 110 10.99 9.41 17.81
CA ASP A 110 12.05 9.59 16.82
C ASP A 110 11.60 10.51 15.68
N PHE A 111 10.38 10.32 15.17
CA PHE A 111 9.76 11.20 14.20
C PHE A 111 9.68 12.65 14.70
N PHE A 112 9.18 12.83 15.93
CA PHE A 112 9.00 14.14 16.53
C PHE A 112 10.34 14.85 16.76
N ASN A 113 11.32 14.15 17.33
CA ASN A 113 12.65 14.71 17.59
C ASN A 113 13.37 15.14 16.29
N TYR A 114 13.18 14.38 15.22
CA TYR A 114 13.76 14.69 13.91
C TYR A 114 13.13 15.92 13.25
N ASN A 115 11.80 16.05 13.34
CA ASN A 115 11.05 17.09 12.64
C ASN A 115 10.87 18.39 13.43
N PHE A 116 10.90 18.34 14.76
CA PHE A 116 10.65 19.50 15.64
C PHE A 116 11.80 19.77 16.61
N PRO A 117 13.03 19.98 16.12
CA PRO A 117 14.15 20.34 17.00
C PRO A 117 13.90 21.70 17.65
N GLY A 118 14.38 21.89 18.88
CA GLY A 118 14.16 23.13 19.65
C GLY A 118 14.66 24.42 18.98
N SER A 119 15.55 24.31 17.99
CA SER A 119 15.96 25.39 17.09
C SER A 119 16.19 24.84 15.69
N ASP A 120 15.22 25.03 14.80
CA ASP A 120 15.38 24.71 13.39
C ASP A 120 15.81 25.94 12.59
N HIS A 121 17.05 25.93 12.10
CA HIS A 121 17.61 27.01 11.29
C HIS A 121 17.81 26.59 9.82
N LEU A 122 17.42 25.38 9.46
CA LEU A 122 17.58 24.87 8.10
C LEU A 122 16.48 25.44 7.20
N PRO A 123 16.83 26.14 6.10
CA PRO A 123 15.84 26.51 5.10
C PRO A 123 15.09 25.28 4.55
N SER A 124 13.85 25.46 4.12
CA SER A 124 13.03 24.38 3.53
C SER A 124 13.68 23.77 2.28
N SER A 125 14.42 24.58 1.52
CA SER A 125 15.14 24.14 0.32
C SER A 125 16.40 23.29 0.60
N VAL A 126 16.79 23.14 1.87
CA VAL A 126 17.96 22.36 2.26
C VAL A 126 17.49 21.07 2.91
N PRO A 127 17.83 19.89 2.34
CA PRO A 127 17.48 18.61 2.93
C PRO A 127 17.99 18.50 4.37
N ARG A 128 17.19 17.88 5.25
CA ARG A 128 17.67 17.51 6.59
C ARG A 128 18.80 16.49 6.49
N HIS A 129 19.55 16.39 7.59
CA HIS A 129 20.60 15.39 7.75
C HIS A 129 20.06 13.97 7.58
N ALA A 130 20.95 13.04 7.22
CA ALA A 130 20.59 11.62 7.09
C ALA A 130 19.96 11.08 8.39
N LEU A 131 18.92 10.27 8.24
CA LEU A 131 18.17 9.67 9.34
C LEU A 131 18.43 8.17 9.40
N ASP A 132 18.83 7.65 10.55
CA ASP A 132 19.20 6.24 10.75
C ASP A 132 18.81 5.81 12.17
N VAL A 133 17.50 5.70 12.41
CA VAL A 133 16.90 5.37 13.73
C VAL A 133 16.12 4.06 13.71
N GLY A 134 16.02 3.41 12.55
CA GLY A 134 15.24 2.20 12.33
C GLY A 134 13.74 2.47 12.20
N GLU A 135 13.06 1.65 11.42
CA GLU A 135 11.63 1.77 11.16
C GLU A 135 10.91 0.46 11.50
N ALA A 136 9.67 0.60 11.94
CA ALA A 136 8.73 -0.50 11.96
C ALA A 136 8.12 -0.67 10.57
N THR A 137 7.79 -1.91 10.22
CA THR A 137 7.08 -2.27 8.97
C THR A 137 5.84 -3.06 9.34
N ARG A 138 4.73 -2.75 8.65
CA ARG A 138 3.51 -3.54 8.71
C ARG A 138 3.09 -4.03 7.34
N LEU A 139 2.56 -5.25 7.32
CA LEU A 139 1.94 -5.85 6.15
C LEU A 139 0.43 -5.84 6.31
N ILE A 140 -0.26 -5.33 5.29
CA ILE A 140 -1.70 -5.12 5.30
C ILE A 140 -2.27 -5.73 4.04
N LEU A 141 -3.15 -6.71 4.18
CA LEU A 141 -3.95 -7.16 3.05
C LEU A 141 -5.14 -6.23 2.86
N MET A 142 -5.46 -5.87 1.63
CA MET A 142 -6.63 -5.07 1.27
C MET A 142 -7.47 -5.86 0.27
N LYS A 143 -8.76 -5.99 0.53
CA LYS A 143 -9.73 -6.45 -0.48
C LYS A 143 -10.60 -5.26 -0.84
N ILE A 144 -10.51 -4.80 -2.09
CA ILE A 144 -11.20 -3.62 -2.57
C ILE A 144 -11.96 -3.92 -3.86
N HIS A 145 -13.04 -3.20 -4.08
CA HIS A 145 -13.85 -3.31 -5.29
C HIS A 145 -14.35 -1.93 -5.72
N VAL A 146 -14.53 -1.76 -7.03
CA VAL A 146 -15.07 -0.53 -7.61
C VAL A 146 -16.52 -0.34 -7.17
N THR A 147 -16.87 0.88 -6.75
CA THR A 147 -18.22 1.24 -6.30
C THR A 147 -18.85 2.34 -7.15
N LYS A 148 -18.05 3.17 -7.80
CA LYS A 148 -18.53 4.29 -8.62
C LYS A 148 -17.51 4.69 -9.66
N ILE A 149 -17.99 5.08 -10.84
CA ILE A 149 -17.18 5.70 -11.91
C ILE A 149 -17.86 7.00 -12.31
N GLU A 150 -17.10 8.09 -12.37
CA GLU A 150 -17.60 9.41 -12.75
C GLU A 150 -16.61 10.16 -13.64
N ALA A 151 -17.10 11.21 -14.32
CA ALA A 151 -16.25 12.05 -15.15
C ALA A 151 -15.15 12.74 -14.31
N PRO A 152 -13.97 13.00 -14.89
CA PRO A 152 -12.90 13.71 -14.19
C PRO A 152 -13.34 15.12 -13.80
N GLY A 153 -12.86 15.58 -12.64
CA GLY A 153 -13.01 16.96 -12.21
C GLY A 153 -12.12 17.90 -13.04
N PRO A 154 -12.31 19.23 -12.93
CA PRO A 154 -11.53 20.21 -13.71
C PRO A 154 -10.01 20.15 -13.47
N GLU A 155 -9.61 19.69 -12.29
CA GLU A 155 -8.21 19.61 -11.87
C GLU A 155 -7.57 18.24 -12.11
N ASP A 156 -8.34 17.26 -12.59
CA ASP A 156 -7.84 15.92 -12.90
C ASP A 156 -7.35 15.83 -14.36
N GLY A 157 -6.62 14.77 -14.70
CA GLY A 157 -6.35 14.43 -16.10
C GLY A 157 -7.65 14.07 -16.83
N GLN A 158 -7.90 14.68 -17.99
CA GLN A 158 -9.21 14.62 -18.65
C GLN A 158 -9.42 13.38 -19.54
N GLU A 159 -8.39 12.54 -19.71
CA GLU A 159 -8.45 11.39 -20.63
C GLU A 159 -9.23 10.20 -20.07
N LEU A 160 -9.33 10.07 -18.74
CA LEU A 160 -9.94 8.92 -18.06
C LEU A 160 -10.84 9.36 -16.89
N PRO A 161 -11.83 8.54 -16.51
CA PRO A 161 -12.73 8.83 -15.40
C PRO A 161 -12.05 8.76 -14.03
N VAL A 162 -12.73 9.27 -13.00
CA VAL A 162 -12.42 8.96 -11.60
C VAL A 162 -13.14 7.67 -11.22
N VAL A 163 -12.40 6.72 -10.65
CA VAL A 163 -12.92 5.45 -10.16
C VAL A 163 -12.84 5.44 -8.64
N HIS A 164 -13.97 5.25 -7.97
CA HIS A 164 -14.04 5.10 -6.52
C HIS A 164 -14.14 3.64 -6.14
N PHE A 165 -13.59 3.30 -4.99
CA PHE A 165 -13.59 1.95 -4.46
C PHE A 165 -13.83 1.93 -2.96
N GLU A 166 -14.30 0.79 -2.47
CA GLU A 166 -14.40 0.49 -1.05
C GLU A 166 -14.03 -0.96 -0.76
N GLY A 167 -13.87 -1.28 0.52
CA GLY A 167 -13.63 -2.63 0.97
C GLY A 167 -13.08 -2.65 2.40
N PHE A 168 -12.21 -3.61 2.67
CA PHE A 168 -11.58 -3.74 3.98
C PHE A 168 -10.08 -4.00 3.87
N SER A 169 -9.40 -3.76 4.98
CA SER A 169 -7.99 -4.04 5.17
C SER A 169 -7.75 -4.77 6.48
N ARG A 170 -6.75 -5.65 6.51
CA ARG A 170 -6.39 -6.45 7.68
C ARG A 170 -4.88 -6.49 7.83
N SER A 171 -4.38 -6.17 9.01
CA SER A 171 -2.95 -6.33 9.35
C SER A 171 -2.60 -7.82 9.44
N LEU A 172 -1.45 -8.21 8.89
CA LEU A 172 -0.94 -9.58 8.96
C LEU A 172 -0.05 -9.81 10.19
N ASP A 173 0.42 -8.75 10.84
CA ASP A 173 1.35 -8.80 11.99
C ASP A 173 0.64 -9.03 13.33
N GLY A 174 -0.39 -9.87 13.34
CA GLY A 174 -1.42 -9.95 14.37
C GLY A 174 -1.00 -10.46 15.74
N SER A 175 -0.12 -9.75 16.46
CA SER A 175 -0.13 -9.74 17.93
C SER A 175 0.48 -8.43 18.48
N TRP A 176 -0.23 -7.81 19.44
CA TRP A 176 0.19 -6.68 20.28
C TRP A 176 0.23 -5.26 19.69
N ASP A 177 -0.93 -4.69 19.38
CA ASP A 177 -1.09 -3.23 19.48
C ASP A 177 -2.44 -2.89 20.14
N GLU A 178 -2.41 -2.44 21.41
CA GLU A 178 -3.59 -1.94 22.15
C GLU A 178 -4.21 -0.69 21.47
N ASN A 179 -3.49 -0.06 20.53
CA ASN A 179 -3.99 1.08 19.76
C ASN A 179 -4.69 0.67 18.45
N ALA A 180 -4.65 -0.61 18.08
CA ALA A 180 -5.37 -1.18 16.95
C ALA A 180 -6.76 -1.70 17.37
N ASN A 181 -7.60 -0.84 17.93
CA ASN A 181 -9.00 -1.16 18.22
C ASN A 181 -9.86 -1.16 16.94
N SER A 182 -9.58 -2.09 16.03
CA SER A 182 -10.61 -2.64 15.16
C SER A 182 -11.52 -3.57 15.97
N ASP A 183 -12.76 -3.74 15.51
CA ASP A 183 -13.69 -4.77 16.00
C ASP A 183 -12.97 -6.14 16.12
N LEU A 184 -13.50 -7.06 16.92
CA LEU A 184 -12.89 -8.32 17.43
C LEU A 184 -12.18 -9.26 16.40
N ARG A 185 -12.09 -8.87 15.12
CA ARG A 185 -11.50 -9.57 13.96
C ARG A 185 -10.25 -8.91 13.34
N GLY A 186 -9.86 -7.70 13.74
CA GLY A 186 -8.66 -7.05 13.17
C GLY A 186 -8.88 -6.31 11.83
N GLU A 187 -10.14 -6.11 11.44
CA GLU A 187 -10.55 -5.59 10.13
C GLU A 187 -10.85 -4.08 10.18
N VAL A 188 -10.42 -3.36 9.15
CA VAL A 188 -10.51 -1.91 9.03
C VAL A 188 -11.10 -1.56 7.67
N ASN A 189 -12.23 -0.84 7.65
CA ASN A 189 -12.84 -0.41 6.39
C ASN A 189 -11.91 0.55 5.65
N ILE A 190 -11.85 0.40 4.32
CA ILE A 190 -11.05 1.25 3.44
C ILE A 190 -11.91 1.74 2.30
N TYR A 191 -11.69 2.98 1.88
CA TYR A 191 -12.24 3.50 0.62
C TYR A 191 -11.24 4.44 -0.03
N GLY A 192 -11.47 4.78 -1.28
CA GLY A 192 -10.58 5.65 -2.00
C GLY A 192 -10.98 5.92 -3.43
N SER A 193 -10.06 6.54 -4.16
CA SER A 193 -10.25 6.81 -5.59
C SER A 193 -8.96 6.68 -6.38
N CYS A 194 -9.11 6.31 -7.64
CA CYS A 194 -8.09 6.33 -8.69
C CYS A 194 -8.49 7.34 -9.76
N ARG A 195 -7.52 8.12 -10.23
CA ARG A 195 -7.71 9.14 -11.27
C ARG A 195 -6.39 9.48 -11.95
N LEU A 196 -6.43 10.21 -13.05
CA LEU A 196 -5.22 10.76 -13.65
C LEU A 196 -4.79 12.07 -12.97
N THR A 197 -3.49 12.27 -12.78
CA THR A 197 -2.88 13.59 -12.63
C THR A 197 -3.11 14.39 -13.92
N ARG A 198 -2.89 15.71 -13.88
CA ARG A 198 -2.97 16.55 -15.10
C ARG A 198 -1.98 16.14 -16.19
N GLU A 199 -0.92 15.43 -15.82
CA GLU A 199 0.14 14.95 -16.71
C GLU A 199 -0.07 13.49 -17.17
N GLY A 200 -1.08 12.80 -16.63
CA GLY A 200 -1.51 11.49 -17.09
C GLY A 200 -1.00 10.29 -16.28
N GLU A 201 -0.32 10.51 -15.14
CA GLU A 201 -0.02 9.43 -14.21
C GLU A 201 -1.24 9.02 -13.39
N VAL A 202 -1.34 7.74 -13.01
CA VAL A 202 -2.46 7.27 -12.19
C VAL A 202 -2.19 7.58 -10.72
N ARG A 203 -2.97 8.48 -10.15
CA ARG A 203 -2.96 8.84 -8.73
C ARG A 203 -3.99 8.02 -7.96
N TRP A 204 -3.54 7.52 -6.81
CA TRP A 204 -4.34 6.80 -5.84
C TRP A 204 -4.45 7.61 -4.55
N THR A 205 -5.67 7.77 -4.05
CA THR A 205 -5.95 8.27 -2.71
C THR A 205 -6.71 7.22 -1.91
N THR A 206 -6.24 6.89 -0.71
CA THR A 206 -6.89 5.89 0.16
C THR A 206 -7.14 6.44 1.56
N TRP A 207 -8.21 5.99 2.20
CA TRP A 207 -8.59 6.31 3.57
C TRP A 207 -8.86 5.05 4.37
N SER A 208 -8.28 4.94 5.56
CA SER A 208 -8.53 3.84 6.50
C SER A 208 -9.40 4.31 7.65
N ILE A 209 -10.48 3.56 7.92
CA ILE A 209 -11.49 3.86 8.94
C ILE A 209 -11.32 2.92 10.14
N PHE A 210 -10.91 3.47 11.29
CA PHE A 210 -10.80 2.76 12.56
C PHE A 210 -11.92 3.19 13.50
N SER A 211 -12.65 2.22 14.06
CA SER A 211 -13.78 2.46 14.97
C SER A 211 -14.80 3.47 14.41
N GLY A 212 -15.06 3.44 13.10
CA GLY A 212 -15.98 4.34 12.42
C GLY A 212 -15.44 5.76 12.17
N GLN A 213 -14.17 6.02 12.44
CA GLN A 213 -13.50 7.28 12.15
C GLN A 213 -12.36 7.06 11.17
N GLU A 214 -12.27 7.90 10.15
CA GLU A 214 -11.05 8.01 9.35
C GLU A 214 -9.86 8.25 10.31
N ARG A 215 -8.71 7.63 10.03
CA ARG A 215 -7.47 7.87 10.79
C ARG A 215 -6.29 8.15 9.88
N TRP A 216 -6.11 7.29 8.89
CA TRP A 216 -4.97 7.35 8.00
C TRP A 216 -5.43 7.65 6.59
N ARG A 217 -4.63 8.44 5.90
CA ARG A 217 -4.77 8.71 4.49
C ARG A 217 -3.49 8.33 3.77
N SER A 218 -3.58 7.99 2.49
CA SER A 218 -2.40 7.89 1.63
C SER A 218 -2.63 8.55 0.27
N GLU A 219 -1.54 9.04 -0.28
CA GLU A 219 -1.46 9.64 -1.62
C GLU A 219 -0.31 8.97 -2.36
N SER A 220 -0.59 8.42 -3.53
CA SER A 220 0.32 7.49 -4.20
C SER A 220 0.18 7.56 -5.71
N VAL A 221 1.20 7.07 -6.41
CA VAL A 221 1.25 6.96 -7.86
C VAL A 221 1.41 5.50 -8.29
N GLN A 222 0.71 5.11 -9.35
CA GLN A 222 0.90 3.81 -9.98
C GLN A 222 2.10 3.82 -10.90
N LEU A 223 3.06 2.95 -10.63
CA LEU A 223 4.22 2.74 -11.49
C LEU A 223 3.80 1.91 -12.71
N GLY A 224 4.33 2.24 -13.89
CA GLY A 224 4.04 1.49 -15.12
C GLY A 224 2.74 1.87 -15.83
N GLY A 225 1.96 2.83 -15.34
CA GLY A 225 0.75 3.29 -16.03
C GLY A 225 -0.45 2.37 -15.83
N LEU A 226 -1.45 2.44 -16.70
CA LEU A 226 -2.75 1.76 -16.52
C LEU A 226 -2.58 0.24 -16.32
N ARG A 227 -3.32 -0.35 -15.37
CA ARG A 227 -3.38 -1.80 -15.14
C ARG A 227 -2.02 -2.50 -14.97
N SER A 228 -1.06 -1.79 -14.39
CA SER A 228 0.24 -2.35 -13.99
C SER A 228 0.23 -2.86 -12.53
N SER A 229 -0.72 -2.35 -11.74
CA SER A 229 -1.07 -2.82 -10.40
C SER A 229 0.07 -2.77 -9.38
N LYS A 230 0.96 -1.78 -9.50
CA LYS A 230 2.03 -1.47 -8.54
C LYS A 230 1.97 0.00 -8.15
N VAL A 231 1.67 0.28 -6.88
CA VAL A 231 1.42 1.64 -6.38
C VAL A 231 2.41 1.99 -5.28
N VAL A 232 2.95 3.20 -5.31
CA VAL A 232 3.97 3.70 -4.38
C VAL A 232 3.62 5.12 -3.95
N GLY A 233 3.78 5.44 -2.68
CA GLY A 233 3.56 6.80 -2.18
C GLY A 233 3.75 6.93 -0.69
N ASN A 234 2.97 7.82 -0.09
CA ASN A 234 3.07 8.17 1.32
C ASN A 234 1.75 7.95 2.04
N TRP A 235 1.84 7.54 3.30
CA TRP A 235 0.72 7.57 4.24
C TRP A 235 0.98 8.66 5.29
N PHE A 236 -0.10 9.22 5.84
CA PHE A 236 -0.06 10.32 6.80
C PHE A 236 -1.39 10.42 7.57
N ASP A 237 -1.42 11.27 8.61
CA ASP A 237 -2.64 11.58 9.36
C ASP A 237 -3.74 12.17 8.46
N LYS A 238 -4.98 11.71 8.61
CA LYS A 238 -6.09 12.12 7.72
C LYS A 238 -6.34 13.63 7.62
N ASP A 239 -6.04 14.38 8.69
CA ASP A 239 -6.39 15.80 8.82
C ASP A 239 -5.26 16.71 8.38
N TYR A 240 -4.22 16.15 7.73
CA TYR A 240 -3.03 16.89 7.33
C TYR A 240 -2.36 17.57 8.53
N ASP A 241 -2.37 16.90 9.70
CA ASP A 241 -1.77 17.44 10.92
C ASP A 241 -0.28 17.71 10.66
N PRO A 242 0.19 18.97 10.75
CA PRO A 242 1.60 19.31 10.53
C PRO A 242 2.54 18.66 11.54
N SER A 243 2.02 18.14 12.66
CA SER A 243 2.73 17.35 13.66
C SER A 243 2.40 15.86 13.61
N GLY A 244 1.50 15.45 12.72
CA GLY A 244 1.11 14.08 12.50
C GLY A 244 2.23 13.26 11.85
N PRO A 245 2.29 11.95 12.13
CA PRO A 245 3.28 11.08 11.53
C PRO A 245 3.00 10.90 10.03
N CYS A 246 4.07 10.65 9.29
CA CYS A 246 4.02 10.27 7.89
C CYS A 246 5.06 9.19 7.59
N GLY A 247 4.89 8.48 6.47
CA GLY A 247 5.83 7.46 6.06
C GLY A 247 5.57 6.90 4.68
N PRO A 248 6.43 5.98 4.21
CA PRO A 248 6.29 5.38 2.91
C PRO A 248 5.24 4.28 2.91
N THR A 249 4.56 4.12 1.78
CA THR A 249 3.70 2.98 1.51
C THR A 249 3.87 2.49 0.08
N ALA A 250 3.70 1.20 -0.13
CA ALA A 250 3.50 0.64 -1.45
C ALA A 250 2.49 -0.50 -1.37
N PHE A 251 1.78 -0.74 -2.46
CA PHE A 251 0.87 -1.88 -2.55
C PHE A 251 0.79 -2.40 -3.98
N TRP A 252 0.54 -3.69 -4.10
CA TRP A 252 0.41 -4.36 -5.39
C TRP A 252 -0.70 -5.38 -5.36
N LYS A 253 -1.34 -5.56 -6.52
CA LYS A 253 -2.44 -6.50 -6.68
C LYS A 253 -1.87 -7.91 -6.74
N ILE A 254 -2.41 -8.80 -5.93
CA ILE A 254 -1.95 -10.19 -5.80
C ILE A 254 -2.99 -11.20 -6.28
N SER A 255 -4.26 -10.79 -6.45
CA SER A 255 -5.33 -11.67 -6.90
C SER A 255 -6.55 -10.88 -7.39
N ASP A 256 -7.24 -11.40 -8.41
CA ASP A 256 -8.53 -10.89 -8.91
C ASP A 256 -9.74 -11.59 -8.29
N ARG A 257 -9.51 -12.52 -7.34
CA ARG A 257 -10.59 -13.26 -6.69
C ARG A 257 -11.56 -12.28 -6.05
N GLU A 258 -12.85 -12.57 -6.23
CA GLU A 258 -13.91 -11.72 -5.72
C GLU A 258 -13.80 -11.67 -4.19
N PRO A 259 -13.83 -10.49 -3.58
CA PRO A 259 -14.36 -10.40 -2.23
C PRO A 259 -15.86 -10.71 -2.35
N LYS A 260 -16.24 -12.00 -2.41
CA LYS A 260 -17.66 -12.34 -2.33
C LYS A 260 -18.23 -11.65 -1.09
N SER A 261 -19.34 -10.96 -1.29
CA SER A 261 -19.85 -9.81 -0.54
C SER A 261 -20.32 -10.08 0.91
N ASP A 262 -19.65 -10.98 1.63
CA ASP A 262 -19.76 -11.23 3.08
C ASP A 262 -18.54 -12.01 3.61
N ASP A 263 -17.60 -12.41 2.75
CA ASP A 263 -16.36 -13.04 3.16
C ASP A 263 -15.34 -11.97 3.55
N GLN A 264 -15.53 -11.46 4.78
CA GLN A 264 -14.58 -10.60 5.47
C GLN A 264 -13.26 -11.33 5.78
N GLN A 265 -13.14 -12.62 5.46
CA GLN A 265 -11.95 -13.39 5.75
C GLN A 265 -10.90 -13.25 4.64
N VAL A 266 -9.64 -13.35 5.07
CA VAL A 266 -8.48 -13.50 4.21
C VAL A 266 -8.12 -14.98 4.25
N LEU A 267 -8.20 -15.67 3.12
CA LEU A 267 -7.94 -17.10 3.03
C LEU A 267 -6.54 -17.36 2.48
N LEU A 268 -5.94 -18.51 2.80
CA LEU A 268 -4.66 -18.94 2.22
C LEU A 268 -4.68 -18.86 0.68
N ASN A 269 -5.83 -19.20 0.12
CA ASN A 269 -6.21 -19.08 -1.28
C ASN A 269 -6.01 -17.68 -1.88
N ASP A 270 -6.03 -16.61 -1.09
CA ASP A 270 -5.73 -15.25 -1.53
C ASP A 270 -4.22 -15.03 -1.78
N PHE A 271 -3.36 -15.91 -1.26
CA PHE A 271 -1.89 -15.85 -1.37
C PHE A 271 -1.29 -16.88 -2.34
N LEU A 272 -2.01 -17.97 -2.64
CA LEU A 272 -1.53 -19.07 -3.50
C LEU A 272 -1.09 -18.68 -4.93
N PRO A 273 -1.65 -17.67 -5.63
CA PRO A 273 -1.28 -17.35 -7.02
C PRO A 273 0.18 -16.93 -7.25
N ILE A 274 0.95 -16.76 -6.18
CA ILE A 274 2.29 -16.22 -6.20
C ILE A 274 3.36 -17.32 -6.10
N VAL A 275 2.99 -18.53 -5.65
CA VAL A 275 3.95 -19.62 -5.50
C VAL A 275 3.94 -20.46 -6.77
N ASP A 276 4.55 -19.94 -7.81
CA ASP A 276 4.92 -20.71 -9.01
C ASP A 276 5.72 -21.94 -8.53
N GLY A 277 5.08 -23.13 -8.55
CA GLY A 277 5.64 -24.39 -8.05
C GLY A 277 4.83 -25.19 -7.02
N TYR A 278 3.69 -24.69 -6.52
CA TYR A 278 2.77 -25.48 -5.66
C TYR A 278 1.54 -26.04 -6.40
N GLU A 279 1.47 -25.89 -7.72
CA GLU A 279 0.43 -26.56 -8.52
C GLU A 279 0.62 -28.09 -8.58
N GLU A 280 1.82 -28.61 -8.27
CA GLU A 280 2.10 -30.05 -8.41
C GLU A 280 1.65 -30.93 -7.22
N ASP A 281 1.28 -30.36 -6.06
CA ASP A 281 0.93 -31.14 -4.86
C ASP A 281 -0.57 -31.08 -4.47
N PHE A 282 -1.40 -30.34 -5.21
CA PHE A 282 -2.85 -30.25 -4.94
C PHE A 282 -3.71 -30.92 -6.01
N ASP A 283 -3.12 -31.85 -6.78
CA ASP A 283 -3.86 -32.74 -7.66
C ASP A 283 -4.31 -33.99 -6.88
N GLY A 284 -5.49 -33.87 -6.29
CA GLY A 284 -6.34 -35.02 -5.97
C GLY A 284 -6.53 -35.32 -4.50
N GLU A 285 -7.56 -34.72 -3.92
CA GLU A 285 -8.63 -35.47 -3.24
C GLU A 285 -9.83 -34.52 -3.06
N GLU A 286 -10.99 -34.93 -3.58
CA GLU A 286 -12.29 -34.31 -3.24
C GLU A 286 -12.54 -34.60 -1.75
N GLU A 287 -12.17 -33.72 -0.84
CA GLU A 287 -12.55 -33.85 0.58
C GLU A 287 -13.08 -32.52 1.16
N ASP A 288 -14.38 -32.57 1.46
CA ASP A 288 -15.20 -31.86 2.44
C ASP A 288 -14.94 -30.36 2.75
N GLU A 289 -15.94 -29.53 2.43
CA GLU A 289 -16.04 -28.08 2.72
C GLU A 289 -16.07 -27.68 4.22
N ASP A 290 -15.78 -28.58 5.15
CA ASP A 290 -15.88 -28.35 6.61
C ASP A 290 -14.59 -28.64 7.40
N GLU A 291 -13.43 -28.76 6.74
CA GLU A 291 -12.16 -28.91 7.45
C GLU A 291 -11.67 -27.55 8.00
N TYR A 292 -12.00 -27.29 9.27
CA TYR A 292 -11.35 -26.29 10.10
C TYR A 292 -9.83 -26.37 9.88
N LEU A 293 -9.26 -25.28 9.36
CA LEU A 293 -7.82 -25.11 9.16
C LEU A 293 -7.04 -25.73 10.35
N PRO A 294 -6.07 -26.61 10.10
CA PRO A 294 -5.08 -26.91 11.12
C PRO A 294 -4.44 -25.58 11.53
N GLN A 295 -4.24 -25.39 12.84
CA GLN A 295 -3.74 -24.17 13.51
C GLN A 295 -2.31 -23.74 13.09
N TYR A 296 -1.90 -23.92 11.84
CA TYR A 296 -0.52 -23.84 11.37
C TYR A 296 -0.32 -22.93 10.15
N LEU A 297 -1.10 -21.85 10.06
CA LEU A 297 -0.64 -20.59 9.48
C LEU A 297 -0.62 -19.54 10.59
N ASP A 298 0.10 -19.88 11.65
CA ASP A 298 0.33 -19.02 12.79
C ASP A 298 1.32 -17.93 12.34
N LEU A 299 0.83 -16.85 11.72
CA LEU A 299 1.62 -15.67 11.30
C LEU A 299 2.47 -15.09 12.44
N ASP A 300 2.12 -15.39 13.71
CA ASP A 300 2.93 -15.13 14.89
C ASP A 300 4.28 -15.90 14.87
N TRP A 301 4.32 -17.13 14.33
CA TRP A 301 5.58 -17.86 14.07
C TRP A 301 6.36 -17.32 12.86
N PHE A 302 5.74 -16.57 11.95
CA PHE A 302 6.40 -15.97 10.78
C PHE A 302 7.13 -14.65 11.11
N MET A 303 6.83 -14.05 12.26
CA MET A 303 7.39 -12.78 12.73
C MET A 303 8.30 -12.92 13.96
N VAL A 304 8.35 -14.11 14.58
CA VAL A 304 9.30 -14.44 15.66
C VAL A 304 10.51 -15.16 15.06
N GLY A 305 11.40 -14.38 14.46
CA GLY A 305 12.76 -14.79 14.12
C GLY A 305 13.74 -14.12 15.07
N ASP A 306 13.91 -14.73 16.24
CA ASP A 306 14.98 -14.65 17.24
C ASP A 306 15.74 -13.32 17.47
N ASP A 307 15.58 -12.82 18.71
CA ASP A 307 16.62 -12.05 19.44
C ASP A 307 17.98 -12.77 19.36
N ILE A 308 18.94 -12.20 18.62
CA ILE A 308 20.39 -12.26 18.91
C ILE A 308 21.05 -10.94 18.56
#